data_AF-A0A370NDQ7-F1
#
_entry.id   AF-A0A370NDQ7-F1
#
_cell.length_a   1.000
_cell.length_b   1.000
_cell.length_c   1.000
_cell.angle_alpha   90.00
_cell.angle_beta   90.00
_cell.angle_gamma   90.00
#
_symmetry.space_group_name_H-M   'P 1'
#
loop_
_entity.id
_entity.type
_entity.pdbx_description
1 polymer ?
#
loop_
_entity_poly.entity_id
_entity_poly.type
_entity_poly.pdbx_seq_one_letter_code
_entity_poly.pdbx_strand_id
1 'polypeptide(L)'
;MDCNEARPLLDASADRELPAPDALRVQQHIDGCDACRRESESLRALSESLRAAPYHRAPDWLRERIVASLPATDDAAFATAARKPAPRKPRWLARLRGWLDSQRGPQPGLSGLAQAGARGRLVAQGWLVALVVALCAVAAGVTMSLRRPAEFAPFADELVESHVRAQLSGHDIDVISTDRHTVKPWFNGRLDYSPPVEDLAASGFALEGGRLDYIAHQRVAVLVYRYRKHVIDVYVFPEGGAAAASLRGNGPASPAPTREGYAIAHWNAEGMTWWAITDAAPDALSGLETSLKARLQSGSERTEGG
;
A
#
# COMPACT_ATOMS: atom_id res chain seq x y z
N MET A 1 -6.53 35.19 -14.61
CA MET A 1 -5.84 34.11 -13.90
C MET A 1 -4.47 34.61 -13.50
N ASP A 2 -4.16 34.54 -12.21
CA ASP A 2 -2.82 34.86 -11.69
C ASP A 2 -1.92 33.62 -11.60
N CYS A 3 -0.66 33.79 -11.19
CA CYS A 3 0.29 32.67 -11.09
C CYS A 3 -0.11 31.65 -10.02
N ASN A 4 -0.74 32.08 -8.93
CA ASN A 4 -1.13 31.17 -7.83
C ASN A 4 -2.31 30.29 -8.25
N GLU A 5 -3.21 30.81 -9.08
CA GLU A 5 -4.28 30.04 -9.71
C GLU A 5 -3.75 29.13 -10.83
N ALA A 6 -2.73 29.58 -11.57
CA ALA A 6 -2.19 28.84 -12.71
C ALA A 6 -1.35 27.62 -12.30
N ARG A 7 -0.46 27.78 -11.32
CA ARG A 7 0.56 26.78 -10.96
C ARG A 7 -0.01 25.41 -10.57
N PRO A 8 -1.07 25.32 -9.75
CA PRO A 8 -1.70 24.03 -9.41
C PRO A 8 -2.31 23.31 -10.61
N LEU A 9 -2.61 24.03 -11.70
CA LEU A 9 -3.26 23.48 -12.89
C LEU A 9 -2.27 23.07 -13.99
N LEU A 10 -0.97 23.36 -13.83
CA LEU A 10 0.03 23.10 -14.87
C LEU A 10 0.22 21.61 -15.16
N ASP A 11 0.17 20.76 -14.14
CA ASP A 11 0.33 19.30 -14.26
C ASP A 11 -0.88 18.67 -15.00
N ALA A 12 -2.10 18.97 -14.52
CA ALA A 12 -3.33 18.57 -15.20
C ALA A 12 -3.45 19.12 -16.63
N SER A 13 -2.91 20.32 -16.89
CA SER A 13 -2.81 20.88 -18.24
C SER A 13 -1.85 20.10 -19.13
N ALA A 14 -0.70 19.67 -18.59
CA ALA A 14 0.29 18.85 -19.30
C ALA A 14 -0.27 17.48 -19.69
N ASP A 15 -1.09 16.88 -18.82
CA ASP A 15 -1.73 15.58 -19.05
C ASP A 15 -3.03 15.63 -19.87
N ARG A 16 -3.50 16.84 -20.22
CA ARG A 16 -4.77 17.09 -20.94
C ARG A 16 -6.02 16.65 -20.16
N GLU A 17 -5.94 16.69 -18.84
CA GLU A 17 -7.04 16.33 -17.92
C GLU A 17 -7.93 17.54 -17.58
N LEU A 18 -7.53 18.76 -17.99
CA LEU A 18 -8.34 19.96 -17.76
C LEU A 18 -9.55 20.05 -18.70
N PRO A 19 -10.73 20.47 -18.19
CA PRO A 19 -11.84 20.88 -19.04
C PRO A 19 -11.42 21.97 -20.03
N ALA A 20 -11.98 21.94 -21.24
CA ALA A 20 -11.68 22.89 -22.31
C ALA A 20 -11.62 24.39 -21.88
N PRO A 21 -12.55 24.93 -21.06
CA PRO A 21 -12.47 26.33 -20.63
C PRO A 21 -11.30 26.61 -19.67
N ASP A 22 -10.93 25.65 -18.82
CA ASP A 22 -9.82 25.80 -17.89
C ASP A 22 -8.48 25.65 -18.62
N ALA A 23 -8.37 24.69 -19.53
CA ALA A 23 -7.21 24.50 -20.39
C ALA A 23 -6.87 25.76 -21.19
N LEU A 24 -7.89 26.45 -21.74
CA LEU A 24 -7.70 27.71 -22.47
C LEU A 24 -7.19 28.83 -21.56
N ARG A 25 -7.78 28.99 -20.37
CA ARG A 25 -7.35 30.00 -19.38
C ARG A 25 -5.90 29.78 -18.94
N VAL A 26 -5.52 28.53 -18.69
CA VAL A 26 -4.15 28.14 -18.34
C VAL A 26 -3.18 28.44 -19.47
N GLN A 27 -3.53 28.06 -20.71
CA GLN A 27 -2.67 28.32 -21.87
C GLN A 27 -2.46 29.82 -22.11
N GLN A 28 -3.52 30.64 -22.04
CA GLN A 28 -3.42 32.08 -22.19
C GLN A 28 -2.47 32.73 -21.16
N HIS A 29 -2.45 32.22 -19.92
CA HIS A 29 -1.53 32.71 -18.91
C HIS A 29 -0.08 32.25 -19.16
N ILE A 30 0.12 30.98 -19.53
CA ILE A 30 1.45 30.46 -19.91
C ILE A 30 2.05 31.29 -21.04
N ASP A 31 1.23 31.70 -22.02
CA ASP A 31 1.67 32.53 -23.14
C ASP A 31 2.13 33.93 -22.70
N GLY A 32 1.60 34.44 -21.59
CA GLY A 32 1.90 35.78 -21.05
C GLY A 32 2.83 35.83 -19.83
N CYS A 33 3.25 34.69 -19.26
CA CYS A 33 4.02 34.63 -18.02
C CYS A 33 5.25 33.71 -18.13
N ASP A 34 6.46 34.28 -18.09
CA ASP A 34 7.71 33.52 -18.25
C ASP A 34 8.03 32.57 -17.09
N ALA A 35 7.50 32.84 -15.88
CA ALA A 35 7.65 31.93 -14.76
C ALA A 35 6.84 30.64 -14.99
N CYS A 36 5.54 30.78 -15.30
CA CYS A 36 4.67 29.64 -15.57
C CYS A 36 5.03 28.92 -16.88
N ARG A 37 5.57 29.63 -17.88
CA ARG A 37 6.10 29.01 -19.11
C ARG A 37 7.24 28.03 -18.79
N ARG A 38 8.25 28.47 -18.05
CA ARG A 38 9.40 27.62 -17.67
C ARG A 38 8.97 26.42 -16.84
N GLU A 39 8.02 26.60 -15.91
CA GLU A 39 7.49 25.51 -15.09
C GLU A 39 6.74 24.47 -15.95
N SER A 40 5.90 24.93 -16.89
CA SER A 40 5.21 24.05 -17.85
C SER A 40 6.19 23.29 -18.76
N GLU A 41 7.24 23.95 -19.24
CA GLU A 41 8.29 23.33 -20.04
C GLU A 41 9.07 22.27 -19.24
N SER A 42 9.38 22.54 -17.97
CA SER A 42 10.02 21.58 -17.07
C SER A 42 9.17 20.33 -16.86
N LEU A 43 7.85 20.48 -16.66
CA LEU A 43 6.92 19.35 -16.52
C LEU A 43 6.84 18.52 -17.80
N ARG A 44 6.79 19.17 -18.97
CA ARG A 44 6.80 18.46 -20.26
C ARG A 44 8.10 17.71 -20.49
N ALA A 45 9.24 18.34 -20.22
CA ALA A 45 10.56 17.71 -20.36
C ALA A 45 10.70 16.48 -19.44
N LEU A 46 10.23 16.58 -18.20
CA LEU A 46 10.20 15.45 -17.28
C LEU A 46 9.30 14.31 -17.81
N SER A 47 8.08 14.62 -18.24
CA SER A 47 7.14 13.63 -18.80
C SER A 47 7.71 12.92 -20.03
N GLU A 48 8.37 13.66 -20.92
CA GLU A 48 9.07 13.10 -22.08
C GLU A 48 10.22 12.17 -21.67
N SER A 49 11.00 12.54 -20.65
CA SER A 49 12.09 11.69 -20.14
C SER A 49 11.57 10.37 -19.56
N LEU A 50 10.43 10.42 -18.85
CA LEU A 50 9.77 9.24 -18.29
C LEU A 50 9.18 8.35 -19.39
N ARG A 51 8.58 8.93 -20.43
CA ARG A 51 8.05 8.18 -21.58
C ARG A 51 9.15 7.55 -22.43
N ALA A 52 10.32 8.17 -22.49
CA ALA A 52 11.49 7.61 -23.17
C ALA A 52 12.21 6.52 -22.36
N ALA A 53 11.87 6.35 -21.08
CA ALA A 53 12.46 5.33 -20.24
C ALA A 53 12.11 3.92 -20.76
N PRO A 54 13.03 2.94 -20.63
CA PRO A 54 12.76 1.58 -21.06
C PRO A 54 11.59 0.97 -20.29
N TYR A 55 10.54 0.62 -21.02
CA TYR A 55 9.42 -0.12 -20.45
C TYR A 55 9.80 -1.59 -20.24
N HIS A 56 9.87 -2.02 -18.99
CA HIS A 56 10.09 -3.43 -18.67
C HIS A 56 8.77 -4.19 -18.77
N ARG A 57 8.65 -5.03 -19.81
CA ARG A 57 7.49 -5.90 -19.97
C ARG A 57 7.38 -6.85 -18.79
N ALA A 58 6.24 -6.86 -18.11
CA ALA A 58 5.94 -7.82 -17.07
C ALA A 58 6.09 -9.27 -17.60
N PRO A 59 6.81 -10.16 -16.89
CA PRO A 59 6.95 -11.56 -17.29
C PRO A 59 5.60 -12.30 -17.32
N ASP A 60 5.48 -13.30 -18.20
CA ASP A 60 4.22 -14.05 -18.36
C ASP A 60 3.81 -14.80 -17.08
N TRP A 61 4.77 -15.29 -16.29
CA TRP A 61 4.48 -15.94 -15.01
C TRP A 61 3.78 -15.01 -14.00
N LEU A 62 4.06 -13.70 -14.04
CA LEU A 62 3.43 -12.73 -13.15
C LEU A 62 1.97 -12.50 -13.58
N ARG A 63 1.73 -12.41 -14.89
CA ARG A 63 0.38 -12.36 -15.46
C ARG A 63 -0.44 -13.57 -15.04
N GLU A 64 0.10 -14.78 -15.15
CA GLU A 64 -0.59 -16.01 -14.78
C GLU A 64 -0.97 -16.02 -13.29
N ARG A 65 -0.04 -15.62 -12.41
CA ARG A 65 -0.31 -15.49 -10.98
C ARG A 65 -1.39 -14.46 -10.67
N ILE A 66 -1.36 -13.29 -11.31
CA ILE A 66 -2.35 -12.24 -11.10
C ILE A 66 -3.73 -12.75 -11.54
N VAL A 67 -3.84 -13.31 -12.74
CA VAL A 67 -5.11 -13.85 -13.26
C VAL A 67 -5.66 -14.96 -12.36
N ALA A 68 -4.80 -15.84 -11.84
CA ALA A 68 -5.21 -16.88 -10.90
C ALA A 68 -5.64 -16.33 -9.52
N SER A 69 -5.16 -15.15 -9.14
CA SER A 69 -5.50 -14.50 -7.85
C SER A 69 -6.75 -13.63 -7.90
N LEU A 70 -7.22 -13.26 -9.10
CA LEU A 70 -8.44 -12.47 -9.22
C LEU A 70 -9.66 -13.34 -8.88
N PRO A 71 -10.58 -12.86 -8.03
CA PRO A 71 -11.82 -13.58 -7.76
C PRO A 71 -12.61 -13.74 -9.06
N ALA A 72 -13.32 -14.87 -9.20
CA ALA A 72 -14.23 -15.06 -10.31
C ALA A 72 -15.28 -13.95 -10.26
N THR A 73 -15.16 -12.97 -11.16
CA THR A 73 -16.20 -11.98 -11.37
C THR A 73 -17.39 -12.69 -12.02
N ASP A 74 -18.59 -12.51 -11.48
CA ASP A 74 -19.80 -12.92 -12.18
C ASP A 74 -19.87 -12.15 -13.52
N ASP A 75 -19.45 -12.83 -14.59
CA ASP A 75 -19.36 -12.32 -15.96
C ASP A 75 -20.71 -11.80 -16.50
N ALA A 76 -21.81 -12.04 -15.79
CA ALA A 76 -23.15 -11.58 -16.13
C ALA A 76 -23.28 -10.04 -16.15
N ALA A 77 -22.49 -9.30 -15.35
CA ALA A 77 -22.64 -7.84 -15.25
C ALA A 77 -21.85 -7.06 -16.33
N PHE A 78 -20.73 -7.59 -16.82
CA PHE A 78 -19.88 -6.90 -17.82
C PHE A 78 -20.10 -7.36 -19.26
N ALA A 79 -20.78 -8.50 -19.49
CA ALA A 79 -21.05 -9.04 -20.82
C ALA A 79 -22.04 -8.22 -21.67
N THR A 80 -22.80 -7.29 -21.07
CA THR A 80 -23.76 -6.43 -21.79
C THR A 80 -23.12 -5.29 -22.58
N ALA A 81 -21.86 -4.90 -22.31
CA ALA A 81 -21.25 -3.73 -22.94
C ALA A 81 -20.25 -4.02 -24.07
N ALA A 82 -19.77 -5.26 -24.25
CA ALA A 82 -18.66 -5.55 -25.15
C ALA A 82 -18.92 -6.74 -26.10
N ARG A 83 -20.03 -6.73 -26.85
CA ARG A 83 -20.21 -7.68 -27.95
C ARG A 83 -19.56 -7.13 -29.23
N LYS A 84 -18.25 -7.38 -29.41
CA LYS A 84 -17.61 -7.23 -30.74
C LYS A 84 -18.02 -8.40 -31.65
N PRO A 85 -18.37 -8.16 -32.93
CA PRO A 85 -18.72 -9.26 -33.85
C PRO A 85 -17.49 -10.10 -34.19
N ALA A 86 -17.64 -11.42 -34.15
CA ALA A 86 -16.57 -12.38 -34.41
C ALA A 86 -16.20 -12.44 -35.92
N PRO A 87 -14.91 -12.60 -36.28
CA PRO A 87 -14.50 -12.77 -37.67
C PRO A 87 -14.80 -14.18 -38.19
N ARG A 88 -15.38 -14.27 -39.40
CA ARG A 88 -15.68 -15.54 -40.10
C ARG A 88 -14.39 -16.18 -40.61
N LYS A 89 -14.06 -17.39 -40.16
CA LYS A 89 -12.90 -18.15 -40.66
C LYS A 89 -13.16 -18.74 -42.06
N PRO A 90 -12.19 -18.71 -42.99
CA PRO A 90 -12.36 -19.25 -44.33
C PRO A 90 -12.17 -20.78 -44.38
N ARG A 91 -12.99 -21.44 -45.21
CA ARG A 91 -13.27 -22.89 -45.24
C ARG A 91 -12.15 -23.79 -45.82
N TRP A 92 -10.95 -23.28 -46.07
CA TRP A 92 -9.89 -24.07 -46.71
C TRP A 92 -8.98 -24.83 -45.72
N LEU A 93 -8.92 -24.42 -44.45
CA LEU A 93 -8.12 -25.09 -43.41
C LEU A 93 -8.73 -26.41 -42.89
N ALA A 94 -9.99 -26.70 -43.21
CA ALA A 94 -10.63 -27.98 -42.87
C ALA A 94 -10.14 -29.15 -43.75
N ARG A 95 -9.54 -28.87 -44.92
CA ARG A 95 -9.06 -29.90 -45.85
C ARG A 95 -7.62 -30.37 -45.59
N LEU A 96 -6.82 -29.64 -44.82
CA LEU A 96 -5.44 -30.04 -44.50
C LEU A 96 -5.31 -30.97 -43.28
N ARG A 97 -6.31 -30.99 -42.38
CA ARG A 97 -6.25 -31.80 -41.15
C ARG A 97 -6.54 -33.29 -41.38
N GLY A 98 -7.30 -33.63 -42.42
CA GLY A 98 -7.61 -35.02 -42.77
C GLY A 98 -6.47 -35.80 -43.45
N TRP A 99 -5.44 -35.12 -43.96
CA TRP A 99 -4.30 -35.78 -44.60
C TRP A 99 -3.28 -36.31 -43.57
N LEU A 100 -3.09 -35.59 -42.45
CA LEU A 100 -2.10 -35.93 -41.44
C LEU A 100 -2.49 -37.09 -40.50
N ASP A 101 -3.79 -37.40 -40.39
CA ASP A 101 -4.29 -38.52 -39.57
C ASP A 101 -4.23 -39.89 -40.29
N SER A 102 -3.82 -39.91 -41.57
CA SER A 102 -3.75 -41.15 -42.37
C SER A 102 -2.44 -41.95 -42.23
N GLN A 103 -1.48 -41.49 -41.41
CA GLN A 103 -0.15 -42.11 -41.28
C GLN A 103 0.14 -42.81 -39.94
N ARG A 104 -0.85 -43.24 -39.16
CA ARG A 104 -0.60 -44.08 -37.98
C ARG A 104 -1.31 -45.42 -38.07
N GLY A 105 -0.60 -46.40 -38.63
CA GLY A 105 -0.94 -47.83 -38.52
C GLY A 105 -0.65 -48.40 -37.12
N PRO A 106 -1.07 -49.65 -36.83
CA PRO A 106 -1.20 -50.17 -35.47
C PRO A 106 -0.08 -51.14 -35.02
N GLN A 107 0.27 -51.04 -33.72
CA GLN A 107 0.79 -52.07 -32.78
C GLN A 107 2.18 -52.73 -33.10
N PRO A 108 2.90 -53.41 -32.16
CA PRO A 108 2.43 -54.12 -30.96
C PRO A 108 3.25 -53.95 -29.66
N GLY A 109 2.71 -54.51 -28.57
CA GLY A 109 3.33 -54.56 -27.24
C GLY A 109 4.36 -55.67 -27.07
N LEU A 110 5.15 -55.57 -26.01
CA LEU A 110 6.01 -56.64 -25.51
C LEU A 110 6.00 -56.63 -23.98
N SER A 111 5.34 -57.66 -23.46
CA SER A 111 5.52 -58.26 -22.15
C SER A 111 6.92 -58.87 -22.05
N GLY A 112 7.66 -58.54 -20.98
CA GLY A 112 8.95 -59.15 -20.67
C GLY A 112 9.32 -58.90 -19.21
N LEU A 113 9.13 -59.93 -18.38
CA LEU A 113 9.42 -59.95 -16.96
C LEU A 113 10.93 -60.06 -16.67
N ALA A 114 11.30 -59.47 -15.53
CA ALA A 114 12.28 -59.96 -14.55
C ALA A 114 13.74 -60.15 -14.99
N GLN A 115 14.61 -59.34 -14.38
CA GLN A 115 15.76 -59.88 -13.66
C GLN A 115 16.18 -58.97 -12.50
N ALA A 116 16.01 -59.52 -11.30
CA ALA A 116 16.49 -58.97 -10.05
C ALA A 116 18.02 -59.17 -9.95
N GLY A 117 18.72 -58.13 -9.50
CA GLY A 117 20.13 -58.17 -9.17
C GLY A 117 20.38 -57.29 -7.94
N ALA A 118 20.18 -57.88 -6.76
CA ALA A 118 20.49 -57.27 -5.48
C ALA A 118 22.01 -57.04 -5.34
N ARG A 119 22.43 -55.80 -5.05
CA ARG A 119 23.70 -55.45 -4.40
C ARG A 119 23.67 -53.98 -3.97
N GLY A 120 23.58 -53.74 -2.65
CA GLY A 120 23.68 -52.38 -2.10
C GLY A 120 22.95 -52.12 -0.78
N ARG A 121 22.81 -53.10 0.11
CA ARG A 121 22.07 -52.96 1.39
C ARG A 121 22.77 -52.16 2.50
N LEU A 122 23.83 -51.40 2.21
CA LEU A 122 24.47 -50.53 3.22
C LEU A 122 24.57 -49.04 2.83
N VAL A 123 24.07 -48.65 1.65
CA VAL A 123 23.91 -47.22 1.28
C VAL A 123 22.47 -46.75 1.50
N ALA A 124 21.51 -47.66 1.65
CA ALA A 124 20.08 -47.36 1.72
C ALA A 124 19.60 -46.67 3.02
N GLN A 125 20.39 -46.73 4.09
CA GLN A 125 19.98 -46.17 5.39
C GLN A 125 20.35 -44.67 5.56
N GLY A 126 21.35 -44.18 4.84
CA GLY A 126 21.75 -42.76 4.88
C GLY A 126 20.76 -41.82 4.18
N TRP A 127 20.12 -42.29 3.10
CA TRP A 127 19.16 -41.50 2.34
C TRP A 127 17.86 -41.26 3.12
N LEU A 128 17.43 -42.23 3.94
CA LEU A 128 16.25 -42.06 4.78
C LEU A 128 16.48 -41.03 5.88
N VAL A 129 17.67 -41.02 6.50
CA VAL A 129 18.03 -39.99 7.49
C VAL A 129 18.14 -38.62 6.83
N ALA A 130 18.77 -38.52 5.65
CA ALA A 130 18.86 -37.27 4.91
C ALA A 130 17.49 -36.72 4.48
N LEU A 131 16.56 -37.60 4.08
CA LEU A 131 15.20 -37.22 3.68
C LEU A 131 14.39 -36.75 4.88
N VAL A 132 14.50 -37.40 6.04
CA VAL A 132 13.84 -36.95 7.28
C VAL A 132 14.39 -35.61 7.74
N VAL A 133 15.72 -35.40 7.72
CA VAL A 133 16.33 -34.11 8.08
C VAL A 133 15.90 -33.01 7.11
N ALA A 134 15.86 -33.29 5.80
CA ALA A 134 15.36 -32.33 4.81
C ALA A 134 13.87 -32.00 5.04
N LEU A 135 13.05 -32.99 5.34
CA LEU A 135 11.63 -32.79 5.63
C LEU A 135 11.42 -31.98 6.93
N CYS A 136 12.21 -32.24 7.97
CA CYS A 136 12.21 -31.46 9.20
C CYS A 136 12.70 -30.03 8.97
N ALA A 137 13.72 -29.82 8.15
CA ALA A 137 14.20 -28.48 7.78
C ALA A 137 13.17 -27.70 6.96
N VAL A 138 12.48 -28.36 6.02
CA VAL A 138 11.37 -27.77 5.27
C VAL A 138 10.19 -27.48 6.19
N ALA A 139 9.80 -28.40 7.06
CA ALA A 139 8.72 -28.20 8.02
C ALA A 139 9.05 -27.07 8.99
N ALA A 140 10.28 -26.99 9.49
CA ALA A 140 10.75 -25.89 10.33
C ALA A 140 10.75 -24.57 9.55
N GLY A 141 11.23 -24.56 8.30
CA GLY A 141 11.21 -23.39 7.42
C GLY A 141 9.79 -22.90 7.11
N VAL A 142 8.87 -23.82 6.81
CA VAL A 142 7.44 -23.54 6.59
C VAL A 142 6.79 -23.03 7.87
N THR A 143 7.03 -23.68 9.01
CA THR A 143 6.47 -23.26 10.31
C THR A 143 7.01 -21.89 10.71
N MET A 144 8.30 -21.62 10.47
CA MET A 144 8.92 -20.33 10.75
C MET A 144 8.44 -19.25 9.78
N SER A 145 8.17 -19.59 8.52
CA SER A 145 7.57 -18.68 7.52
C SER A 145 6.10 -18.37 7.82
N LEU A 146 5.33 -19.36 8.28
CA LEU A 146 3.93 -19.19 8.73
C LEU A 146 3.85 -18.42 10.06
N ARG A 147 4.95 -18.37 10.83
CA ARG A 147 5.09 -17.57 12.05
C ARG A 147 5.77 -16.21 11.81
N ARG A 148 6.17 -15.86 10.58
CA ARG A 148 6.64 -14.50 10.28
C ARG A 148 5.42 -13.57 10.27
N PRO A 149 5.43 -12.46 11.03
CA PRO A 149 4.38 -11.45 10.96
C PRO A 149 4.53 -10.69 9.63
N ALA A 150 3.96 -11.25 8.56
CA ALA A 150 4.06 -10.71 7.21
C ALA A 150 3.18 -9.46 6.98
N GLU A 151 2.24 -9.16 7.89
CA GLU A 151 1.28 -8.06 7.72
C GLU A 151 1.73 -6.74 8.36
N PHE A 152 2.50 -6.80 9.46
CA PHE A 152 3.05 -5.61 10.12
C PHE A 152 4.05 -4.87 9.23
N ALA A 153 4.84 -5.61 8.44
CA ALA A 153 5.91 -5.03 7.63
C ALA A 153 5.41 -4.12 6.50
N PRO A 154 4.52 -4.56 5.57
CA PRO A 154 4.06 -3.73 4.47
C PRO A 154 3.26 -2.52 4.94
N PHE A 155 2.49 -2.63 6.03
CA PHE A 155 1.72 -1.51 6.55
C PHE A 155 2.61 -0.46 7.23
N ALA A 156 3.60 -0.87 8.02
CA ALA A 156 4.57 0.03 8.60
C ALA A 156 5.39 0.77 7.53
N ASP A 157 5.72 0.09 6.43
CA ASP A 157 6.42 0.70 5.30
C ASP A 157 5.53 1.76 4.60
N GLU A 158 4.24 1.48 4.38
CA GLU A 158 3.28 2.45 3.83
C GLU A 158 3.10 3.69 4.72
N LEU A 159 3.09 3.50 6.05
CA LEU A 159 3.05 4.59 7.02
C LEU A 159 4.31 5.47 6.96
N VAL A 160 5.49 4.86 6.85
CA VAL A 160 6.76 5.59 6.69
C VAL A 160 6.78 6.32 5.35
N GLU A 161 6.34 5.71 4.26
CA GLU A 161 6.22 6.36 2.96
C GLU A 161 5.28 7.58 3.00
N SER A 162 4.13 7.45 3.66
CA SER A 162 3.20 8.56 3.90
C SER A 162 3.87 9.70 4.69
N HIS A 163 4.58 9.38 5.78
CA HIS A 163 5.30 10.35 6.61
C HIS A 163 6.38 11.11 5.81
N VAL A 164 7.22 10.37 5.06
CA VAL A 164 8.28 10.94 4.23
C VAL A 164 7.69 11.82 3.13
N ARG A 165 6.62 11.37 2.46
CA ARG A 165 5.94 12.13 1.41
C ARG A 165 5.36 13.44 1.93
N ALA A 166 4.71 13.42 3.10
CA ALA A 166 4.16 14.61 3.74
C ALA A 166 5.27 15.64 4.05
N GLN A 167 6.39 15.19 4.64
CA GLN A 167 7.53 16.07 4.92
C GLN A 167 8.18 16.65 3.66
N LEU A 168 8.39 15.84 2.62
CA LEU A 168 9.04 16.30 1.39
C LEU A 168 8.17 17.27 0.58
N SER A 169 6.85 17.09 0.62
CA SER A 169 5.90 17.93 -0.13
C SER A 169 5.65 19.30 0.51
N GLY A 170 5.98 19.48 1.80
CA GLY A 170 5.59 20.67 2.57
C GLY A 170 4.09 20.80 2.82
N HIS A 171 3.32 19.74 2.52
CA HIS A 171 1.89 19.58 2.82
C HIS A 171 1.72 18.59 3.99
N ASP A 172 2.45 18.83 5.07
CA ASP A 172 2.38 18.04 6.29
C ASP A 172 1.06 18.26 7.05
N ILE A 173 0.44 19.43 6.87
CA ILE A 173 -0.75 19.87 7.60
C ILE A 173 -1.81 20.43 6.63
N ASP A 174 -3.00 19.81 6.61
CA ASP A 174 -4.15 20.34 5.87
C ASP A 174 -4.95 21.37 6.69
N VAL A 175 -4.88 21.28 8.02
CA VAL A 175 -5.47 22.23 8.97
C VAL A 175 -4.43 22.66 9.97
N ILE A 176 -3.94 23.88 9.79
CA ILE A 176 -3.02 24.50 10.73
C ILE A 176 -3.86 25.03 11.90
N SER A 177 -3.93 24.26 12.99
CA SER A 177 -4.52 24.72 14.25
C SER A 177 -3.95 23.97 15.43
N THR A 178 -3.49 24.73 16.41
CA THR A 178 -3.06 24.22 17.72
C THR A 178 -4.24 23.91 18.64
N ASP A 179 -5.48 24.23 18.22
CA ASP A 179 -6.70 24.06 19.02
C ASP A 179 -7.53 22.86 18.54
N ARG A 180 -7.80 21.93 19.45
CA ARG A 180 -8.69 20.78 19.24
C ARG A 180 -10.08 21.18 18.74
N HIS A 181 -10.55 22.37 19.09
CA HIS A 181 -11.88 22.85 18.70
C HIS A 181 -11.93 23.31 17.23
N THR A 182 -10.80 23.41 16.53
CA THR A 182 -10.73 23.60 15.07
C THR A 182 -10.50 22.28 14.34
N VAL A 183 -9.64 21.42 14.88
CA VAL A 183 -9.22 20.18 14.22
C VAL A 183 -10.32 19.11 14.23
N LYS A 184 -11.02 18.90 15.37
CA LYS A 184 -12.10 17.89 15.46
C LYS A 184 -13.26 18.18 14.50
N PRO A 185 -13.81 19.40 14.43
CA PRO A 185 -14.88 19.69 13.47
C PRO A 185 -14.43 19.62 12.01
N TRP A 186 -13.15 19.86 11.69
CA TRP A 186 -12.67 19.75 10.32
C TRP A 186 -12.64 18.31 9.80
N PHE A 187 -12.35 17.35 10.67
CA PHE A 187 -12.44 15.93 10.33
C PHE A 187 -13.89 15.45 10.16
N ASN A 188 -14.85 16.07 10.84
CA ASN A 188 -16.26 15.73 10.72
C ASN A 188 -16.77 15.97 9.29
N GLY A 189 -17.21 14.89 8.64
CA GLY A 189 -17.70 14.90 7.26
C GLY A 189 -16.65 14.54 6.19
N ARG A 190 -15.37 14.39 6.57
CA ARG A 190 -14.30 13.89 5.69
C ARG A 190 -13.90 12.45 5.99
N LEU A 191 -14.10 12.04 7.25
CA LEU A 191 -13.89 10.68 7.76
C LEU A 191 -15.21 10.11 8.30
N ASP A 192 -15.33 8.78 8.26
CA ASP A 192 -16.47 8.02 8.80
C ASP A 192 -16.42 7.84 10.33
N TYR A 193 -15.39 8.43 10.98
CA TYR A 193 -15.18 8.42 12.43
C TYR A 193 -14.57 9.76 12.88
N SER A 194 -14.62 10.04 14.18
CA SER A 194 -14.05 11.25 14.77
C SER A 194 -12.85 10.90 15.65
N PRO A 195 -11.60 11.23 15.24
CA PRO A 195 -10.42 10.92 16.02
C PRO A 195 -10.39 11.76 17.32
N PRO A 196 -9.98 11.18 18.46
CA PRO A 196 -9.66 11.97 19.63
C PRO A 196 -8.48 12.90 19.34
N VAL A 197 -8.61 14.18 19.67
CA VAL A 197 -7.57 15.20 19.49
C VAL A 197 -7.33 15.84 20.85
N GLU A 198 -6.11 15.66 21.36
CA GLU A 198 -5.70 16.15 22.67
C GLU A 198 -4.54 17.13 22.53
N ASP A 199 -4.59 18.19 23.34
CA ASP A 199 -3.47 19.12 23.45
C ASP A 199 -2.46 18.60 24.48
N LEU A 200 -1.28 18.27 23.96
CA LEU A 200 -0.12 17.74 24.69
C LEU A 200 1.03 18.76 24.79
N ALA A 201 0.79 20.03 24.49
CA ALA A 201 1.82 21.07 24.54
C ALA A 201 2.47 21.17 25.93
N ALA A 202 1.70 20.96 27.00
CA ALA A 202 2.20 20.94 28.38
C ALA A 202 3.23 19.82 28.64
N SER A 203 3.17 18.72 27.88
CA SER A 203 4.13 17.62 27.93
C SER A 203 5.27 17.75 26.91
N GLY A 204 5.35 18.88 26.18
CA GLY A 204 6.37 19.14 25.16
C GLY A 204 6.04 18.61 23.76
N PHE A 205 4.80 18.14 23.55
CA PHE A 205 4.29 17.67 22.26
C PHE A 205 3.20 18.62 21.77
N ALA A 206 3.60 19.71 21.13
CA ALA A 206 2.64 20.70 20.65
C ALA A 206 1.87 20.14 19.46
N LEU A 207 0.54 20.17 19.49
CA LEU A 207 -0.28 19.86 18.32
C LEU A 207 -0.14 20.99 17.31
N GLU A 208 0.27 20.69 16.09
CA GLU A 208 0.34 21.68 15.00
C GLU A 208 -0.94 21.72 14.18
N GLY A 209 -1.62 20.57 14.08
CA GLY A 209 -2.78 20.42 13.24
C GLY A 209 -3.11 18.98 12.93
N GLY A 210 -3.79 18.81 11.81
CA GLY A 210 -4.08 17.50 11.24
C GLY A 210 -4.09 17.53 9.73
N ARG A 211 -3.94 16.34 9.15
CA ARG A 211 -4.13 16.07 7.73
C ARG A 211 -4.96 14.82 7.52
N LEU A 212 -5.47 14.68 6.31
CA LEU A 212 -6.15 13.48 5.86
C LEU A 212 -5.26 12.74 4.87
N ASP A 213 -4.99 11.47 5.14
CA ASP A 213 -4.19 10.64 4.25
C ASP A 213 -4.96 9.39 3.81
N TYR A 214 -4.43 8.70 2.81
CA TYR A 214 -4.96 7.43 2.33
C TYR A 214 -3.96 6.31 2.57
N ILE A 215 -4.31 5.38 3.45
CA ILE A 215 -3.48 4.21 3.78
C ILE A 215 -4.33 2.96 3.61
N ALA A 216 -3.78 1.93 2.97
CA ALA A 216 -4.48 0.67 2.68
C ALA A 216 -5.86 0.90 2.05
N HIS A 217 -5.96 1.88 1.14
CA HIS A 217 -7.19 2.32 0.46
C HIS A 217 -8.29 2.91 1.36
N GLN A 218 -7.96 3.31 2.59
CA GLN A 218 -8.89 3.97 3.50
C GLN A 218 -8.43 5.38 3.85
N ARG A 219 -9.38 6.28 4.10
CA ARG A 219 -9.08 7.62 4.61
C ARG A 219 -8.74 7.56 6.08
N VAL A 220 -7.65 8.22 6.46
CA VAL A 220 -7.07 8.15 7.79
C VAL A 220 -6.83 9.56 8.30
N ALA A 221 -7.16 9.78 9.57
CA ALA A 221 -6.79 10.98 10.27
C ALA A 221 -5.32 10.88 10.69
N VAL A 222 -4.54 11.88 10.32
CA VAL A 222 -3.18 12.06 10.83
C VAL A 222 -3.14 13.32 11.65
N LEU A 223 -2.75 13.19 12.91
CA LEU A 223 -2.51 14.30 13.82
C LEU A 223 -1.02 14.61 13.82
N VAL A 224 -0.69 15.87 13.60
CA VAL A 224 0.70 16.31 13.46
C VAL A 224 1.12 16.98 14.75
N TYR A 225 2.05 16.35 15.46
CA TYR A 225 2.64 16.89 16.68
C TYR A 225 4.08 17.31 16.43
N ARG A 226 4.54 18.33 17.16
CA ARG A 226 5.94 18.75 17.18
C ARG A 226 6.59 18.38 18.49
N TYR A 227 7.70 17.66 18.41
CA TYR A 227 8.62 17.47 19.52
C TYR A 227 9.95 18.17 19.23
N ARG A 228 10.17 19.31 19.88
CA ARG A 228 11.32 20.21 19.62
C ARG A 228 11.35 20.65 18.15
N LYS A 229 12.21 20.06 17.32
CA LYS A 229 12.34 20.32 15.88
C LYS A 229 11.86 19.14 15.01
N HIS A 230 11.44 18.05 15.63
CA HIS A 230 11.01 16.84 14.95
C HIS A 230 9.50 16.81 14.83
N VAL A 231 9.03 16.43 13.64
CA VAL A 231 7.61 16.22 13.38
C VAL A 231 7.28 14.78 13.76
N ILE A 232 6.15 14.61 14.43
CA ILE A 232 5.58 13.32 14.79
C ILE A 232 4.21 13.22 14.15
N ASP A 233 4.08 12.30 13.21
CA ASP A 233 2.80 12.00 12.59
C ASP A 233 2.12 10.86 13.34
N VAL A 234 0.91 11.13 13.84
CA VAL A 234 0.10 10.19 14.60
C VAL A 234 -1.14 9.82 13.81
N TYR A 235 -1.15 8.63 13.25
CA TYR A 235 -2.24 8.05 12.49
C TYR A 235 -3.23 7.37 13.43
N VAL A 236 -4.52 7.65 13.23
CA VAL A 236 -5.59 7.17 14.11
C VAL A 236 -6.61 6.40 13.30
N PHE A 237 -6.97 5.20 13.73
CA PHE A 237 -7.92 4.32 13.05
C PHE A 237 -8.86 3.67 14.07
N PRO A 238 -10.13 3.36 13.73
CA PRO A 238 -10.98 2.53 14.59
C PRO A 238 -10.50 1.07 14.60
N GLU A 239 -10.45 0.42 15.78
CA GLU A 239 -9.99 -0.99 15.95
C GLU A 239 -10.79 -2.02 15.12
N GLY A 240 -12.00 -1.67 14.70
CA GLY A 240 -12.87 -2.48 13.84
C GLY A 240 -12.77 -2.19 12.34
N GLY A 241 -11.99 -1.17 11.93
CA GLY A 241 -11.86 -0.76 10.53
C GLY A 241 -11.05 -1.74 9.69
N ALA A 242 -11.18 -1.69 8.36
CA ALA A 242 -10.43 -2.58 7.46
C ALA A 242 -8.91 -2.42 7.62
N ALA A 243 -8.42 -1.20 7.86
CA ALA A 243 -7.03 -0.90 8.18
C ALA A 243 -6.60 -1.56 9.51
N ALA A 244 -7.46 -1.54 10.54
CA ALA A 244 -7.20 -2.26 11.79
C ALA A 244 -7.27 -3.79 11.62
N ALA A 245 -8.04 -4.30 10.66
CA ALA A 245 -8.09 -5.72 10.33
C ALA A 245 -6.79 -6.19 9.66
N SER A 246 -6.19 -5.40 8.76
CA SER A 246 -4.83 -5.63 8.22
C SER A 246 -3.75 -5.54 9.30
N LEU A 247 -4.08 -4.97 10.46
CA LEU A 247 -3.20 -4.80 11.62
C LEU A 247 -3.37 -5.89 12.68
N ARG A 248 -4.33 -6.83 12.56
CA ARG A 248 -4.59 -7.91 13.54
C ARG A 248 -3.54 -9.03 13.55
N GLY A 249 -2.29 -8.69 13.30
CA GLY A 249 -1.17 -9.50 13.78
C GLY A 249 -1.09 -9.36 15.31
N ASN A 250 -1.74 -10.27 16.03
CA ASN A 250 -1.65 -10.38 17.50
C ASN A 250 -0.18 -10.54 17.94
N GLY A 251 0.46 -9.43 18.28
CA GLY A 251 1.78 -9.39 18.91
C GLY A 251 1.80 -8.30 19.98
N PRO A 252 2.42 -8.55 21.15
CA PRO A 252 2.51 -7.56 22.21
C PRO A 252 3.20 -6.29 21.71
N ALA A 253 2.77 -5.14 22.23
CA ALA A 253 3.41 -3.84 22.06
C ALA A 253 4.92 -3.99 22.29
N SER A 254 5.66 -4.12 21.21
CA SER A 254 7.11 -4.28 21.21
C SER A 254 7.74 -2.89 21.14
N PRO A 255 8.95 -2.70 21.70
CA PRO A 255 9.63 -1.41 21.66
C PRO A 255 9.68 -0.89 20.23
N ALA A 256 9.46 0.42 20.09
CA ALA A 256 9.28 1.11 18.82
C ALA A 256 10.30 0.64 17.77
N PRO A 257 9.92 -0.20 16.79
CA PRO A 257 10.86 -0.66 15.78
C PRO A 257 11.36 0.55 14.98
N THR A 258 12.67 0.68 14.86
CA THR A 258 13.26 1.65 13.93
C THR A 258 13.23 1.04 12.52
N ARG A 259 12.67 1.76 11.57
CA ARG A 259 12.59 1.39 10.15
C ARG A 259 13.09 2.55 9.30
N GLU A 260 14.08 2.29 8.45
CA GLU A 260 14.66 3.31 7.57
C GLU A 260 15.14 4.60 8.28
N GLY A 261 15.50 4.50 9.56
CA GLY A 261 15.90 5.64 10.39
C GLY A 261 14.76 6.35 11.11
N TYR A 262 13.51 5.95 10.87
CA TYR A 262 12.32 6.46 11.56
C TYR A 262 11.93 5.55 12.72
N ALA A 263 11.61 6.14 13.87
CA ALA A 263 11.01 5.44 14.98
C ALA A 263 9.52 5.26 14.72
N ILE A 264 8.99 4.06 15.00
CA ILE A 264 7.57 3.74 14.86
C ILE A 264 7.04 3.20 16.17
N ALA A 265 5.95 3.75 16.69
CA ALA A 265 5.24 3.19 17.84
C ALA A 265 3.79 2.89 17.47
N HIS A 266 3.23 1.83 18.04
CA HIS A 266 1.82 1.51 17.86
C HIS A 266 1.19 1.10 19.19
N TRP A 267 -0.03 1.55 19.43
CA TRP A 267 -0.79 1.19 20.62
C TRP A 267 -2.29 1.31 20.36
N ASN A 268 -3.07 0.72 21.27
CA ASN A 268 -4.52 0.82 21.27
C ASN A 268 -4.98 1.63 22.48
N ALA A 269 -5.95 2.52 22.28
CA ALA A 269 -6.57 3.33 23.33
C ALA A 269 -7.94 3.87 22.86
N GLU A 270 -8.94 3.88 23.74
CA GLU A 270 -10.30 4.43 23.49
C GLU A 270 -10.98 3.84 22.23
N GLY A 271 -10.81 2.53 21.97
CA GLY A 271 -11.38 1.86 20.79
C GLY A 271 -10.74 2.24 19.45
N MET A 272 -9.62 2.97 19.52
CA MET A 272 -8.81 3.38 18.36
C MET A 272 -7.43 2.72 18.41
N THR A 273 -6.90 2.39 17.23
CA THR A 273 -5.51 2.02 17.00
C THR A 273 -4.73 3.25 16.56
N TRP A 274 -3.58 3.44 17.20
CA TRP A 274 -2.71 4.59 17.02
C TRP A 274 -1.36 4.14 16.50
N TRP A 275 -0.83 4.87 15.52
CA TRP A 275 0.51 4.69 14.99
C TRP A 275 1.23 6.02 14.97
N ALA A 276 2.42 6.09 15.54
CA ALA A 276 3.23 7.29 15.56
C ALA A 276 4.55 7.06 14.83
N ILE A 277 4.91 7.97 13.93
CA ILE A 277 6.15 7.93 13.16
C ILE A 277 6.89 9.26 13.33
N THR A 278 8.20 9.17 13.56
CA THR A 278 9.07 10.33 13.68
C THR A 278 10.51 10.00 13.32
N ASP A 279 11.28 11.01 12.91
CA ASP A 279 12.73 10.99 12.75
C ASP A 279 13.49 11.21 14.08
N ALA A 280 12.76 11.50 15.17
CA ALA A 280 13.32 11.62 16.51
C ALA A 280 13.74 10.27 17.12
N ALA A 281 14.45 10.35 18.24
CA ALA A 281 14.80 9.17 19.00
C ALA A 281 13.54 8.45 19.55
N PRO A 282 13.58 7.11 19.72
CA PRO A 282 12.41 6.31 20.12
C PRO A 282 11.80 6.70 21.48
N ASP A 283 12.57 7.33 22.36
CA ASP A 283 12.13 7.84 23.66
C ASP A 283 11.06 8.95 23.51
N ALA A 284 11.13 9.74 22.44
CA ALA A 284 10.10 10.73 22.12
C ALA A 284 8.72 10.09 21.92
N LEU A 285 8.67 8.93 21.24
CA LEU A 285 7.41 8.20 21.01
C LEU A 285 6.86 7.59 22.30
N SER A 286 7.72 7.03 23.15
CA SER A 286 7.30 6.52 24.47
C SER A 286 6.74 7.64 25.37
N GLY A 287 7.36 8.82 25.32
CA GLY A 287 6.88 10.01 26.04
C GLY A 287 5.53 10.53 25.53
N LEU A 288 5.35 10.53 24.21
CA LEU A 288 4.10 10.90 23.55
C LEU A 288 2.98 9.93 23.92
N GLU A 289 3.20 8.62 23.77
CA GLU A 289 2.23 7.58 24.09
C GLU A 289 1.76 7.71 25.55
N THR A 290 2.69 7.87 26.48
CA THR A 290 2.39 8.02 27.91
C THR A 290 1.53 9.26 28.16
N SER A 291 1.90 10.39 27.57
CA SER A 291 1.19 11.67 27.73
C SER A 291 -0.22 11.61 27.13
N LEU A 292 -0.36 10.99 25.95
CA LEU A 292 -1.64 10.84 25.27
C LEU A 292 -2.58 9.93 26.06
N LYS A 293 -2.12 8.75 26.49
CA LYS A 293 -2.93 7.81 27.28
C LYS A 293 -3.42 8.45 28.59
N ALA A 294 -2.55 9.18 29.30
CA ALA A 294 -2.93 9.89 30.52
C ALA A 294 -4.03 10.93 30.28
N ARG A 295 -3.97 11.67 29.16
CA ARG A 295 -5.01 12.64 28.79
C ARG A 295 -6.33 11.99 28.41
N LEU A 296 -6.29 10.93 27.60
CA LEU A 296 -7.48 10.19 27.18
C LEU A 296 -8.23 9.62 28.39
N GLN A 297 -7.52 9.02 29.35
CA GLN A 297 -8.09 8.52 30.60
C GLN A 297 -8.72 9.63 31.45
N SER A 298 -8.06 10.79 31.56
CA SER A 298 -8.62 11.92 32.32
C SER A 298 -9.87 12.55 31.67
N GLY A 299 -10.05 12.36 30.36
CA GLY A 299 -11.20 12.85 29.59
C GLY A 299 -12.41 11.92 29.72
N SER A 300 -12.20 10.61 29.72
CA SER A 300 -13.26 9.61 29.90
C SER A 300 -13.86 9.66 31.31
N GLU A 301 -13.03 9.78 32.35
CA GLU A 301 -13.50 9.91 33.75
C GLU A 301 -14.40 11.14 33.99
N ARG A 302 -14.17 12.23 33.23
CA ARG A 302 -14.99 13.45 33.34
C ARG A 302 -16.36 13.30 32.66
N THR A 303 -16.52 12.34 31.74
CA THR A 303 -17.74 12.13 30.97
C THR A 303 -18.71 11.16 31.66
N GLU A 304 -18.21 10.27 32.53
CA GLU A 304 -19.04 9.33 33.32
C GLU A 304 -19.52 9.90 34.66
N GLY A 305 -18.94 11.01 35.13
CA GLY A 305 -19.29 11.66 36.40
C GLY A 305 -20.29 12.83 36.29
N GLY A 306 -20.93 13.03 35.14
CA GLY A 306 -21.83 14.16 34.84
C GLY A 306 -23.28 13.76 34.66
#